data_AF-A0A081K847-F1
#
_entry.id   AF-A0A081K847-F1
#
_cell.length_a   1.000
_cell.length_b   1.000
_cell.length_c   1.000
_cell.angle_alpha   90.00
_cell.angle_beta   90.00
_cell.angle_gamma   90.00
#
_symmetry.space_group_name_H-M   'P 1'
#
loop_
_entity.id
_entity.type
_entity.pdbx_description
1 polymer ?
#
loop_
_entity_poly.entity_id
_entity_poly.type
_entity_poly.pdbx_seq_one_letter_code
_entity_poly.pdbx_strand_id
1 'polypeptide(L)'
;MIESIPKFAELKTLKELSKVLVVPLLVTAFLTQTNFTFFGLEVDLKTSMSIQIFQFIAVLVSAIAVIGGIAWGVHDLLVYLQIITQSTALLILSTVSITLGLLGIFGEKIPLLMDLNHLWFYGSFVCGFYFLARAADIEKML
;
A
#
# COMPACT_ATOMS: atom_id res chain seq x y z
N MET A 1 19.92 -15.67 24.40
CA MET A 1 20.31 -15.31 23.02
C MET A 1 19.59 -16.30 22.11
N ILE A 2 18.95 -15.81 21.04
CA ILE A 2 18.02 -16.52 20.12
C ILE A 2 16.56 -16.57 20.62
N GLU A 3 15.87 -15.42 20.63
CA GLU A 3 14.46 -15.36 20.23
C GLU A 3 14.42 -14.65 18.87
N SER A 4 14.96 -15.29 17.84
CA SER A 4 14.99 -14.75 16.47
C SER A 4 14.26 -15.67 15.50
N ILE A 5 13.17 -16.27 15.97
CA ILE A 5 12.14 -16.82 15.10
C ILE A 5 10.97 -15.84 15.25
N PRO A 6 10.65 -15.00 14.24
CA PRO A 6 9.43 -14.22 14.29
C PRO A 6 8.29 -15.20 14.53
N LYS A 7 7.57 -15.06 15.65
CA LYS A 7 6.55 -16.03 16.03
C LYS A 7 5.58 -16.12 14.86
N PHE A 8 5.28 -17.32 14.36
CA PHE A 8 4.33 -17.51 13.25
C PHE A 8 2.97 -16.80 13.49
N ALA A 9 2.61 -16.58 14.76
CA ALA A 9 1.49 -15.75 15.17
C ALA A 9 1.60 -14.27 14.72
N GLU A 10 2.78 -13.67 14.78
CA GLU A 10 3.04 -12.30 14.31
C GLU A 10 2.87 -12.21 12.79
N LEU A 11 3.36 -13.21 12.04
CA LEU A 11 3.18 -13.28 10.59
C LEU A 11 1.71 -13.39 10.19
N LYS A 12 0.91 -14.18 10.92
CA LYS A 12 -0.54 -14.27 10.68
C LYS A 12 -1.22 -12.93 10.96
N THR A 13 -0.90 -12.29 12.07
CA THR A 13 -1.45 -10.97 12.44
C THR A 13 -1.05 -9.89 11.44
N LEU A 14 0.20 -9.88 10.97
CA LEU A 14 0.70 -8.98 9.93
C LEU A 14 -0.07 -9.16 8.61
N LYS A 15 -0.31 -10.41 8.20
CA LYS A 15 -1.11 -10.73 7.02
C LYS A 15 -2.54 -10.22 7.13
N GLU A 16 -3.21 -10.46 8.25
CA GLU A 16 -4.59 -9.97 8.46
C GLU A 16 -4.66 -8.45 8.53
N LEU A 17 -3.72 -7.82 9.23
CA LEU A 17 -3.63 -6.36 9.31
C LEU A 17 -3.41 -5.76 7.92
N SER A 18 -2.59 -6.40 7.08
CA SER A 18 -2.30 -5.92 5.73
C SER A 18 -3.53 -5.86 4.82
N LYS A 19 -4.50 -6.77 5.00
CA LYS A 19 -5.77 -6.78 4.26
C LYS A 19 -6.60 -5.51 4.50
N VAL A 20 -6.48 -4.93 5.69
CA VAL A 20 -7.21 -3.72 6.08
C VAL A 20 -6.40 -2.46 5.76
N LEU A 21 -5.08 -2.51 5.95
CA LEU A 21 -4.22 -1.33 5.84
C LEU A 21 -3.75 -1.00 4.42
N VAL A 22 -3.80 -1.94 3.47
CA VAL A 22 -3.23 -1.73 2.14
C VAL A 22 -3.81 -0.49 1.44
N VAL A 23 -5.13 -0.32 1.43
CA VAL A 23 -5.77 0.83 0.77
C VAL A 23 -5.53 2.14 1.52
N PRO A 24 -5.78 2.25 2.85
CA PRO A 24 -5.49 3.48 3.59
C PRO A 24 -4.03 3.93 3.46
N LEU A 25 -3.09 2.98 3.45
CA LEU A 25 -1.66 3.32 3.38
C LEU A 25 -1.25 3.77 1.98
N LEU A 26 -1.79 3.17 0.91
CA LEU A 26 -1.58 3.64 -0.46
C LEU A 26 -2.14 5.06 -0.66
N VAL A 27 -3.35 5.33 -0.15
CA VAL A 27 -3.95 6.67 -0.20
C VAL A 27 -3.09 7.68 0.54
N THR A 28 -2.65 7.34 1.75
CA THR A 28 -1.87 8.25 2.60
C THR A 28 -0.48 8.50 2.01
N ALA A 29 0.19 7.47 1.49
CA ALA A 29 1.48 7.60 0.83
C ALA A 29 1.39 8.52 -0.40
N PHE A 30 0.34 8.34 -1.21
CA PHE A 30 0.07 9.18 -2.37
C PHE A 30 -0.21 10.65 -1.99
N LEU A 31 -1.14 10.90 -1.06
CA LEU A 31 -1.47 12.27 -0.64
C LEU A 31 -0.27 12.96 0.00
N THR A 32 0.54 12.24 0.78
CA THR A 32 1.74 12.82 1.39
C THR A 32 2.80 13.16 0.33
N GLN A 33 3.02 12.28 -0.66
CA GLN A 33 3.97 12.54 -1.75
C GLN A 33 3.58 13.75 -2.60
N THR A 34 2.28 13.95 -2.80
CA THR A 34 1.72 15.03 -3.62
C THR A 34 1.45 16.31 -2.83
N ASN A 35 1.84 16.37 -1.55
CA ASN A 35 1.52 17.50 -0.65
C ASN A 35 0.01 17.82 -0.64
N PHE A 36 -0.84 16.80 -0.57
CA PHE A 36 -2.30 16.93 -0.61
C PHE A 36 -2.83 17.65 -1.86
N THR A 37 -2.18 17.43 -3.00
CA THR A 37 -2.61 17.94 -4.30
C THR A 37 -3.15 16.79 -5.15
N PHE A 38 -4.41 16.87 -5.58
CA PHE A 38 -5.04 15.82 -6.39
C PHE A 38 -6.05 16.38 -7.37
N PHE A 39 -5.94 16.02 -8.66
CA PHE A 39 -6.78 16.57 -9.75
C PHE A 39 -6.88 18.10 -9.77
N GLY A 40 -5.79 18.80 -9.46
CA GLY A 40 -5.78 20.27 -9.40
C GLY A 40 -6.50 20.86 -8.19
N LEU A 41 -7.01 20.02 -7.27
CA LEU A 41 -7.44 20.44 -5.95
C LEU A 41 -6.23 20.44 -5.02
N GLU A 42 -6.02 21.56 -4.35
CA GLU A 42 -5.02 21.73 -3.30
C GLU A 42 -5.66 22.49 -2.13
N VAL A 43 -5.07 22.35 -0.94
CA VAL A 43 -5.52 23.08 0.25
C VAL A 43 -4.83 24.44 0.27
N ASP A 44 -5.57 25.51 -0.02
CA ASP A 44 -5.03 26.87 0.00
C ASP A 44 -5.10 27.48 1.41
N LEU A 45 -3.94 27.59 2.03
CA LEU A 45 -3.77 28.14 3.38
C LEU A 45 -4.16 29.62 3.52
N LYS A 46 -4.32 30.36 2.42
CA LYS A 46 -4.73 31.77 2.44
C LYS A 46 -6.25 31.95 2.50
N THR A 47 -7.02 30.89 2.28
CA THR A 47 -8.48 30.94 2.32
C THR A 47 -9.02 30.82 3.75
N SER A 48 -10.33 31.05 3.92
CA SER A 48 -10.98 30.88 5.23
C SER A 48 -10.93 29.42 5.69
N MET A 49 -10.90 29.22 7.01
CA MET A 49 -10.78 27.87 7.59
C MET A 49 -11.87 26.90 7.10
N SER A 50 -13.10 27.38 6.87
CA SER A 50 -14.18 26.57 6.31
C SER A 50 -13.89 26.08 4.90
N ILE A 51 -13.28 26.93 4.05
CA ILE A 51 -12.88 26.56 2.69
C ILE A 51 -11.74 25.54 2.73
N GLN A 52 -10.76 25.73 3.63
CA GLN A 52 -9.67 24.77 3.81
C GLN A 52 -10.17 23.38 4.22
N ILE A 53 -11.12 23.31 5.16
CA ILE A 53 -11.73 22.04 5.58
C ILE A 53 -12.46 21.39 4.40
N PHE A 54 -13.21 22.17 3.62
CA PHE A 54 -13.90 21.65 2.43
C PHE A 54 -12.91 21.12 1.39
N GLN A 55 -11.84 21.87 1.09
CA GLN A 55 -10.77 21.46 0.17
C GLN A 55 -10.10 20.17 0.65
N PHE A 56 -9.74 20.09 1.94
CA PHE A 56 -9.16 18.89 2.53
C PHE A 56 -10.07 17.67 2.38
N ILE A 57 -11.35 17.80 2.72
CA ILE A 57 -12.33 16.70 2.59
C ILE A 57 -12.48 16.31 1.12
N ALA A 58 -12.57 17.28 0.20
CA ALA A 58 -12.70 17.03 -1.23
C ALA A 58 -11.50 16.25 -1.79
N VAL A 59 -10.27 16.67 -1.46
CA VAL A 59 -9.04 15.98 -1.85
C VAL A 59 -8.99 14.58 -1.26
N LEU A 60 -9.29 14.42 0.02
CA LEU A 60 -9.23 13.12 0.70
C LEU A 60 -10.25 12.14 0.11
N VAL A 61 -11.50 12.54 -0.04
CA VAL A 61 -12.58 11.68 -0.56
C VAL A 61 -12.32 11.30 -2.02
N SER A 62 -11.89 12.25 -2.84
CA SER A 62 -11.55 11.96 -4.25
C SER A 62 -10.36 11.01 -4.36
N ALA A 63 -9.32 11.19 -3.56
CA ALA A 63 -8.17 10.28 -3.52
C ALA A 63 -8.58 8.88 -3.06
N ILE A 64 -9.40 8.76 -2.01
CA ILE A 64 -9.94 7.47 -1.55
C ILE A 64 -10.75 6.79 -2.65
N ALA A 65 -11.65 7.53 -3.31
CA ALA A 65 -12.50 6.96 -4.36
C ALA A 65 -11.68 6.45 -5.55
N VAL A 66 -10.70 7.23 -6.01
CA VAL A 66 -9.91 6.88 -7.19
C VAL A 66 -8.84 5.83 -6.86
N ILE A 67 -8.02 6.05 -5.83
CA ILE A 67 -6.96 5.10 -5.45
C ILE A 67 -7.58 3.81 -4.92
N GLY A 68 -8.63 3.91 -4.10
CA GLY A 68 -9.37 2.75 -3.61
C GLY A 68 -10.04 1.97 -4.75
N GLY A 69 -10.64 2.68 -5.72
CA GLY A 69 -11.19 2.05 -6.93
C GLY A 69 -10.13 1.33 -7.77
N ILE A 70 -8.97 1.96 -7.98
CA ILE A 70 -7.83 1.33 -8.67
C ILE A 70 -7.34 0.11 -7.88
N ALA A 71 -7.15 0.22 -6.57
CA ALA A 71 -6.69 -0.87 -5.73
C ALA A 71 -7.67 -2.05 -5.73
N TRP A 72 -8.98 -1.77 -5.72
CA TRP A 72 -10.00 -2.80 -5.88
C TRP A 72 -9.94 -3.46 -7.26
N GLY A 73 -9.86 -2.69 -8.35
CA GLY A 73 -9.74 -3.24 -9.70
C GLY A 73 -8.48 -4.10 -9.88
N VAL A 74 -7.33 -3.65 -9.35
CA VAL A 74 -6.09 -4.42 -9.35
C VAL A 74 -6.23 -5.69 -8.51
N HIS A 75 -6.89 -5.63 -7.35
CA HIS A 75 -7.15 -6.80 -6.53
C HIS A 75 -7.94 -7.86 -7.29
N ASP A 76 -9.07 -7.49 -7.88
CA ASP A 76 -9.95 -8.42 -8.61
C ASP A 76 -9.22 -9.02 -9.82
N LEU A 77 -8.45 -8.21 -10.54
CA LEU A 77 -7.62 -8.67 -11.66
C LEU A 77 -6.57 -9.70 -11.20
N LEU A 78 -5.88 -9.44 -10.10
CA LEU A 78 -4.87 -10.37 -9.57
C LEU A 78 -5.49 -11.70 -9.11
N VAL A 79 -6.64 -11.65 -8.45
CA VAL A 79 -7.39 -12.86 -8.06
C VAL A 79 -7.80 -13.66 -9.28
N TYR A 80 -8.38 -13.00 -10.29
CA TYR A 80 -8.81 -13.64 -11.53
C TYR A 80 -7.64 -14.31 -12.26
N LEU A 81 -6.52 -13.62 -12.41
CA LEU A 81 -5.31 -14.16 -13.06
C LEU A 81 -4.74 -15.36 -12.28
N GLN A 82 -4.70 -15.28 -10.95
CA GLN A 82 -4.20 -16.35 -10.11
C GLN A 82 -5.03 -17.63 -10.26
N ILE A 83 -6.36 -17.52 -10.29
CA ILE A 83 -7.27 -18.67 -10.45
C ILE A 83 -7.06 -19.34 -11.81
N ILE A 84 -6.92 -18.57 -12.88
CA ILE A 84 -6.80 -19.10 -14.24
C ILE A 84 -5.44 -19.73 -14.49
N THR A 85 -4.38 -19.06 -14.06
CA THR A 85 -3.01 -19.47 -14.39
C THR A 85 -2.41 -20.44 -13.38
N GLN A 86 -3.03 -20.59 -12.19
CA GLN A 86 -2.45 -21.26 -11.02
C GLN A 86 -0.99 -20.83 -10.75
N SER A 87 -0.66 -19.60 -11.15
CA SER A 87 0.72 -19.12 -11.19
C SER A 87 1.19 -18.67 -9.82
N THR A 88 2.50 -18.67 -9.57
CA THR A 88 3.10 -18.10 -8.34
C THR A 88 3.19 -16.56 -8.38
N ALA A 89 2.40 -15.90 -9.23
CA ALA A 89 2.47 -14.46 -9.48
C ALA A 89 2.34 -13.62 -8.20
N LEU A 90 1.40 -13.95 -7.32
CA LEU A 90 1.24 -13.25 -6.04
C LEU A 90 2.45 -13.39 -5.11
N LEU A 91 3.13 -14.55 -5.12
CA LEU A 91 4.37 -14.73 -4.36
C LEU A 91 5.50 -13.88 -4.92
N ILE A 92 5.63 -13.79 -6.24
CA ILE A 92 6.63 -12.94 -6.90
C ILE A 92 6.37 -11.46 -6.57
N LEU A 93 5.12 -11.00 -6.68
CA LEU A 93 4.74 -9.63 -6.32
C LEU A 93 4.99 -9.34 -4.84
N SER A 94 4.74 -10.31 -3.95
CA SER A 94 5.09 -10.21 -2.54
C SER A 94 6.59 -9.99 -2.35
N THR A 95 7.43 -10.81 -3.00
CA THR A 95 8.89 -10.70 -2.90
C THR A 95 9.36 -9.34 -3.39
N VAL A 96 8.92 -8.90 -4.57
CA VAL A 96 9.28 -7.58 -5.12
C VAL A 96 8.90 -6.45 -4.16
N SER A 97 7.69 -6.50 -3.60
CA SER A 97 7.19 -5.45 -2.70
C SER A 97 7.95 -5.42 -1.36
N ILE A 98 8.24 -6.58 -0.77
CA ILE A 98 9.04 -6.67 0.46
C ILE A 98 10.47 -6.19 0.20
N THR A 99 11.08 -6.58 -0.92
CA THR A 99 12.41 -6.10 -1.32
C THR A 99 12.43 -4.58 -1.47
N LEU A 100 11.42 -3.98 -2.09
CA LEU A 100 11.31 -2.52 -2.20
C LEU A 100 11.17 -1.85 -0.82
N GLY A 101 10.38 -2.43 0.07
CA GLY A 101 10.29 -1.96 1.46
C GLY A 101 11.64 -2.01 2.18
N LEU A 102 12.39 -3.12 2.03
CA LEU A 102 13.73 -3.27 2.61
C LEU A 102 14.73 -2.29 2.00
N LEU A 103 14.67 -2.05 0.69
CA LEU A 103 15.49 -1.03 0.03
C LEU A 103 15.19 0.38 0.56
N GLY A 104 13.94 0.67 0.94
CA GLY A 104 13.59 1.92 1.60
C GLY A 104 14.23 2.11 2.98
N ILE A 105 14.42 1.02 3.72
CA ILE A 105 15.04 1.05 5.06
C ILE A 105 16.57 1.07 4.97
N PHE A 106 17.15 0.26 4.09
CA PHE A 106 18.60 0.02 4.04
C PHE A 106 19.31 0.74 2.89
N GLY A 107 18.56 1.23 1.91
CA GLY A 107 19.06 1.83 0.66
C GLY A 107 19.12 3.36 0.68
N GLU A 108 19.32 3.97 1.85
CA GLU A 108 19.31 5.44 2.07
C GLU A 108 20.19 6.25 1.12
N LYS A 109 21.12 5.62 0.38
CA LYS A 109 22.06 6.28 -0.54
C LYS A 109 21.67 6.18 -2.02
N ILE A 110 20.50 5.60 -2.35
CA ILE A 110 20.05 5.47 -3.74
C ILE A 110 19.32 6.77 -4.13
N PRO A 111 19.82 7.58 -5.09
CA PRO A 111 19.26 8.90 -5.39
C PRO A 111 17.76 8.88 -5.72
N LEU A 112 17.31 7.88 -6.47
CA LEU A 112 15.89 7.71 -6.83
C LEU A 112 14.98 7.49 -5.60
N LEU A 113 15.50 6.88 -4.54
CA LEU A 113 14.74 6.57 -3.33
C LEU A 113 14.62 7.77 -2.38
N MET A 114 15.50 8.78 -2.52
CA MET A 114 15.49 9.97 -1.68
C MET A 114 14.28 10.89 -1.98
N ASP A 115 13.77 10.85 -3.21
CA ASP A 115 12.63 11.67 -3.64
C ASP A 115 11.27 11.04 -3.27
N LEU A 116 11.29 9.78 -2.81
CA LEU A 116 10.10 9.03 -2.41
C LEU A 116 9.85 9.20 -0.91
N ASN A 117 8.62 9.56 -0.56
CA ASN A 117 8.20 9.61 0.83
C ASN A 117 8.32 8.22 1.48
N HIS A 118 8.82 8.17 2.72
CA HIS A 118 9.02 6.91 3.45
C HIS A 118 7.75 6.05 3.56
N LEU A 119 6.56 6.66 3.51
CA LEU A 119 5.29 5.94 3.49
C LEU A 119 5.14 4.98 2.31
N TRP A 120 5.80 5.22 1.17
CA TRP A 120 5.80 4.28 0.05
C TRP A 120 6.56 2.99 0.38
N PHE A 121 7.62 3.07 1.18
CA PHE A 121 8.38 1.88 1.60
C PHE A 121 7.60 1.07 2.64
N TYR A 122 6.95 1.73 3.60
CA TYR A 122 6.00 1.07 4.49
C TYR A 122 4.81 0.47 3.71
N GLY A 123 4.28 1.21 2.73
CA GLY A 123 3.26 0.76 1.80
C GLY A 123 3.67 -0.51 1.06
N SER A 124 4.93 -0.60 0.64
CA SER A 124 5.48 -1.75 -0.06
C SER A 124 5.54 -2.99 0.84
N PHE A 125 5.88 -2.86 2.13
CA PHE A 125 5.77 -3.98 3.08
C PHE A 125 4.32 -4.45 3.23
N VAL A 126 3.39 -3.52 3.41
CA VAL A 126 1.97 -3.86 3.56
C VAL A 126 1.42 -4.53 2.31
N CYS A 127 1.76 -4.04 1.12
CA CYS A 127 1.41 -4.69 -0.15
C CYS A 127 2.02 -6.10 -0.24
N GLY A 128 3.28 -6.27 0.19
CA GLY A 128 3.94 -7.57 0.23
C GLY A 128 3.21 -8.58 1.10
N PHE A 129 2.92 -8.22 2.35
CA PHE A 129 2.15 -9.08 3.26
C PHE A 129 0.72 -9.33 2.75
N TYR A 130 0.13 -8.34 2.09
CA TYR A 130 -1.19 -8.47 1.47
C TYR A 130 -1.19 -9.52 0.37
N PHE A 131 -0.24 -9.47 -0.57
CA PHE A 131 -0.13 -10.46 -1.65
C PHE A 131 0.12 -11.86 -1.08
N LEU A 132 0.98 -11.98 -0.06
CA LEU A 132 1.25 -13.23 0.62
C LEU A 132 0.03 -13.79 1.38
N ALA A 133 -0.81 -12.92 1.92
CA ALA A 133 -2.06 -13.31 2.56
C ALA A 133 -3.07 -13.80 1.53
N ARG A 134 -3.20 -13.10 0.40
CA ARG A 134 -4.12 -13.48 -0.68
C ARG A 134 -3.71 -14.77 -1.38
N ALA A 135 -2.42 -14.97 -1.65
CA ALA A 135 -1.93 -16.23 -2.18
C ALA A 135 -2.37 -17.42 -1.31
N ALA A 136 -2.15 -17.31 0.00
CA ALA A 136 -2.52 -18.35 0.96
C ALA A 136 -4.04 -18.52 1.14
N ASP A 137 -4.84 -17.48 0.92
CA ASP A 137 -6.31 -17.59 0.95
C ASP A 137 -6.85 -18.31 -0.29
N ILE A 138 -6.29 -18.00 -1.49
CA ILE A 138 -6.70 -18.62 -2.75
C ILE A 138 -6.29 -20.09 -2.80
N GLU A 139 -5.10 -20.44 -2.33
CA GLU A 139 -4.65 -21.85 -2.21
C GLU A 139 -5.58 -22.73 -1.37
N LYS A 140 -6.33 -22.14 -0.42
CA LYS A 140 -7.31 -22.90 0.39
C LYS A 140 -8.66 -23.07 -0.30
N MET A 141 -8.94 -22.30 -1.35
CA MET A 141 -10.20 -22.34 -2.10
C MET A 141 -10.15 -23.31 -3.28
N LEU A 142 -8.95 -23.71 -3.70
CA LEU A 142 -8.67 -24.72 -4.71
C LEU A 142 -8.55 -26.11 -4.08
#